data_AF-A0A0B2SPW2-F1
#
_entry.id   AF-A0A0B2SPW2-F1
#
_cell.length_a   1.000
_cell.length_b   1.000
_cell.length_c   1.000
_cell.angle_alpha   90.00
_cell.angle_beta   90.00
_cell.angle_gamma   90.00
#
_symmetry.space_group_name_H-M   'P 1'
#
loop_
_entity.id
_entity.type
_entity.pdbx_description
1 polymer ?
#
loop_
_entity_poly.entity_id
_entity_poly.type
_entity_poly.pdbx_seq_one_letter_code
_entity_poly.pdbx_strand_id
1 'polypeptide(L)'
;LDRRKLKGIMDSRLEGKFPSKAAFCITQLSMKCLASEPKHRPSMKDVLENLERIQAANEKPVEPKFRSTHAASRQGHQAVHHRSPRQDGSN
;
A
#
# COMPACT_ATOMS: atom_id res chain seq x y z
N LEU A 1 9.30 -13.12 9.43
CA LEU A 1 8.29 -13.08 8.36
C LEU A 1 8.44 -11.79 7.57
N ASP A 2 8.43 -11.87 6.25
CA ASP A 2 8.51 -10.69 5.38
C ASP A 2 7.11 -10.15 5.07
N ARG A 3 6.96 -8.83 4.97
CA ARG A 3 5.69 -8.21 4.55
C ARG A 3 5.19 -8.70 3.20
N ARG A 4 6.10 -9.12 2.32
CA ARG A 4 5.78 -9.72 1.00
C ARG A 4 5.10 -11.08 1.11
N LYS A 5 5.47 -11.88 2.12
CA LYS A 5 4.92 -13.23 2.35
C LYS A 5 3.58 -13.20 3.10
N LEU A 6 3.24 -12.08 3.75
CA LEU A 6 2.01 -11.92 4.53
C LEU A 6 0.75 -12.28 3.73
N LYS A 7 0.63 -11.81 2.48
CA LYS A 7 -0.55 -12.07 1.64
C LYS A 7 -0.81 -13.56 1.39
N GLY A 8 0.23 -14.39 1.36
CA GLY A 8 0.10 -15.83 1.12
C GLY A 8 -0.27 -16.63 2.37
N ILE A 9 -0.20 -16.02 3.56
CA ILE A 9 -0.47 -16.69 4.85
C ILE A 9 -1.83 -16.27 5.42
N MET A 10 -2.30 -15.07 5.07
CA MET A 10 -3.61 -14.59 5.48
C MET A 10 -4.74 -15.40 4.82
N ASP A 11 -5.88 -15.47 5.49
CA ASP A 11 -7.08 -16.14 4.98
C ASP A 11 -7.47 -15.57 3.61
N SER A 12 -7.54 -16.43 2.60
CA SER A 12 -7.85 -16.05 1.22
C SER A 12 -9.24 -15.45 1.09
N ARG A 13 -10.18 -15.78 1.99
CA ARG A 13 -11.54 -15.22 2.04
C ARG A 13 -11.56 -13.75 2.45
N LEU A 14 -10.46 -13.23 3.02
CA LEU A 14 -10.32 -11.80 3.28
C LEU A 14 -10.04 -11.01 1.99
N GLU A 15 -9.68 -11.66 0.89
CA GLU A 15 -9.48 -11.02 -0.44
C GLU A 15 -8.48 -9.84 -0.40
N GLY A 16 -7.51 -9.86 0.52
CA GLY A 16 -6.58 -8.75 0.72
C GLY A 16 -7.19 -7.51 1.41
N LYS A 17 -8.46 -7.57 1.84
CA LYS A 17 -9.19 -6.52 2.55
C LYS A 17 -8.83 -6.52 4.04
N PHE A 18 -7.56 -6.27 4.33
CA PHE A 18 -7.10 -6.10 5.69
C PHE A 18 -5.96 -5.05 5.76
N PRO A 19 -5.83 -4.34 6.89
CA PRO A 19 -4.74 -3.40 7.07
C PRO A 19 -3.41 -4.16 7.15
N SER A 20 -2.57 -4.05 6.11
CA SER A 20 -1.36 -4.86 6.01
C SER A 20 -0.36 -4.62 7.14
N LYS A 21 -0.39 -3.45 7.79
CA LYS A 21 0.47 -3.14 8.94
C LYS A 21 -0.04 -3.85 10.20
N ALA A 22 -1.35 -3.77 10.49
CA ALA A 22 -1.95 -4.46 11.62
C ALA A 22 -1.79 -5.98 11.47
N ALA A 23 -2.10 -6.51 10.28
CA ALA A 23 -1.93 -7.94 9.99
C ALA A 23 -0.48 -8.40 10.22
N PHE A 24 0.51 -7.62 9.77
CA PHE A 24 1.92 -7.94 10.02
C PHE A 24 2.26 -8.01 11.53
N CYS A 25 1.80 -7.03 12.31
CA CYS A 25 2.02 -7.03 13.77
C CYS A 25 1.35 -8.23 14.45
N ILE A 26 0.12 -8.57 14.05
CA ILE A 26 -0.60 -9.75 14.56
C ILE A 26 0.19 -11.01 14.22
N THR A 27 0.67 -11.16 12.99
CA THR A 27 1.47 -12.34 12.62
C THR A 27 2.77 -12.44 13.42
N GLN A 28 3.45 -11.33 13.69
CA GLN A 28 4.63 -11.32 14.56
C GLN A 28 4.29 -11.73 16.00
N LEU A 29 3.15 -11.28 16.53
CA LEU A 29 2.66 -11.71 17.84
C LEU A 29 2.37 -13.21 17.86
N SER A 30 1.65 -13.72 16.86
CA SER A 30 1.37 -15.16 16.71
C SER A 30 2.65 -15.99 16.66
N MET A 31 3.69 -15.54 15.96
CA MET A 31 4.98 -16.23 15.94
C MET A 31 5.60 -16.36 17.34
N LYS A 32 5.51 -15.31 18.17
CA LYS A 32 6.00 -15.37 19.55
C LYS A 32 5.17 -16.33 20.40
N CYS A 33 3.85 -16.30 20.27
CA CYS A 33 2.94 -17.22 20.98
C CYS A 33 3.20 -18.69 20.63
N LEU A 34 3.56 -18.96 19.38
CA LEU A 34 3.85 -20.30 18.86
C LEU A 34 5.34 -20.67 18.95
N ALA A 35 6.15 -19.92 19.70
CA ALA A 35 7.57 -20.24 19.85
C ALA A 35 7.77 -21.65 20.41
N SER A 36 8.74 -22.39 19.85
CA SER A 36 9.05 -23.76 20.27
C SER A 36 9.42 -23.82 21.76
N GLU A 37 10.20 -22.84 22.22
CA GLU A 37 10.63 -22.72 23.60
C GLU A 37 9.63 -21.87 24.41
N PRO A 38 9.07 -22.41 25.52
CA PRO A 38 8.07 -21.69 26.33
C PRO A 38 8.54 -20.34 26.87
N LYS A 39 9.82 -20.19 27.19
CA LYS A 39 10.41 -18.95 27.71
C LYS A 39 10.34 -17.77 26.74
N HIS A 40 10.17 -18.03 25.44
CA HIS A 40 10.01 -16.99 24.42
C HIS A 40 8.55 -16.62 24.18
N ARG A 41 7.60 -17.35 24.78
CA ARG A 41 6.18 -17.06 24.64
C ARG A 41 5.81 -15.88 25.56
N PRO A 42 5.02 -14.93 25.06
CA PRO A 42 4.53 -13.81 25.87
C PRO A 42 3.53 -14.30 26.93
N SER A 43 3.39 -13.54 28.01
CA SER A 43 2.28 -13.75 28.96
C SER A 43 0.95 -13.34 28.31
N MET A 44 -0.17 -13.86 28.81
CA MET A 44 -1.49 -13.46 28.29
C MET A 44 -1.76 -11.95 28.50
N LYS A 45 -1.18 -11.34 29.53
CA LYS A 45 -1.20 -9.89 29.72
C LYS A 45 -0.51 -9.17 28.56
N ASP A 46 0.71 -9.59 28.21
CA ASP A 46 1.46 -8.99 27.10
C ASP A 46 0.71 -9.18 25.77
N VAL A 47 0.10 -10.35 25.55
CA VAL A 47 -0.72 -10.61 24.35
C VAL A 47 -1.86 -9.60 24.25
N LEU A 48 -2.61 -9.39 25.34
CA LEU A 48 -3.73 -8.45 25.37
C LEU A 48 -3.26 -7.02 25.09
N GLU A 49 -2.24 -6.54 25.79
CA GLU A 49 -1.69 -5.20 25.57
C GLU A 49 -1.22 -4.98 24.13
N ASN A 50 -0.61 -5.99 23.50
CA ASN A 50 -0.19 -5.89 22.10
C ASN A 50 -1.39 -5.81 21.15
N LEU A 51 -2.45 -6.58 21.39
CA LEU A 51 -3.66 -6.54 20.57
C LEU A 51 -4.39 -5.21 20.68
N GLU A 52 -4.53 -4.66 21.90
CA GLU A 52 -5.13 -3.34 22.14
C GLU A 52 -4.35 -2.23 21.41
N ARG A 53 -3.01 -2.26 21.47
CA ARG A 53 -2.16 -1.32 20.74
C ARG A 53 -2.35 -1.43 19.22
N ILE A 54 -2.48 -2.65 18.69
CA ILE A 54 -2.71 -2.87 17.26
C ILE A 54 -4.07 -2.33 16.84
N GLN A 55 -5.11 -2.55 17.65
CA GLN A 55 -6.46 -2.03 17.40
C GLN A 55 -6.47 -0.50 17.39
N ALA A 56 -5.95 0.14 18.44
CA ALA A 56 -5.91 1.60 18.56
C ALA A 56 -5.13 2.27 17.41
N ALA A 57 -4.06 1.61 16.92
CA ALA A 57 -3.29 2.12 15.78
C ALA A 57 -4.03 2.00 14.44
N ASN A 58 -5.09 1.19 14.36
CA ASN A 58 -5.83 0.89 13.13
C ASN A 58 -7.17 1.63 13.02
N GLU A 59 -7.67 2.24 14.10
CA GLU A 59 -8.93 3.01 14.15
C GLU A 59 -8.84 4.41 13.51
N LYS A 60 -7.80 4.73 12.72
CA LYS A 60 -7.72 6.03 12.05
C LYS A 60 -8.84 6.17 11.01
N PRO A 61 -9.52 7.33 10.92
CA PRO A 61 -10.59 7.56 9.95
C PRO A 61 -10.11 7.25 8.54
N VAL A 62 -10.95 6.56 7.77
CA VAL A 62 -10.74 6.34 6.35
C VAL A 62 -10.82 7.71 5.66
N GLU A 63 -9.70 8.43 5.59
CA GLU A 63 -9.61 9.54 4.65
C GLU A 63 -9.57 8.94 3.24
N PRO A 64 -10.51 9.32 2.35
CA PRO A 64 -10.48 8.85 0.99
C PRO A 64 -9.20 9.37 0.35
N LYS A 65 -8.30 8.45 -0.02
CA LYS A 65 -7.15 8.74 -0.85
C LYS A 65 -7.66 9.17 -2.22
N PHE A 66 -7.92 10.46 -2.37
CA PHE A 66 -8.12 11.06 -3.68
C PHE A 66 -6.82 10.82 -4.45
N ARG A 67 -6.88 9.97 -5.48
CA ARG A 67 -5.76 9.81 -6.41
C ARG A 67 -5.59 11.16 -7.08
N SER A 68 -4.60 11.94 -6.65
CA SER A 68 -4.19 13.15 -7.38
C SER A 68 -3.76 12.72 -8.77
N THR A 69 -4.65 12.90 -9.75
CA THR A 69 -4.28 12.94 -11.16
C THR A 69 -3.27 14.06 -11.31
N HIS A 70 -2.03 13.72 -11.67
CA HIS A 70 -1.01 14.70 -11.99
C HIS A 70 -1.54 15.60 -13.11
N ALA A 71 -1.87 16.84 -12.76
CA ALA A 71 -2.10 17.91 -13.71
C ALA A 71 -0.76 18.24 -14.39
N ALA A 72 -0.56 17.75 -15.61
CA ALA A 72 0.49 18.25 -16.49
C ALA A 72 -0.05 19.50 -17.19
N SER A 73 0.18 20.66 -16.59
CA SER A 73 0.08 21.97 -17.26
C SER A 73 1.40 22.70 -17.05
N ARG A 74 2.16 22.89 -18.14
CA ARG A 74 3.02 24.05 -18.45
C ARG A 74 3.18 24.10 -19.97
N GLN A 75 2.43 24.99 -20.64
CA GLN A 75 2.84 26.33 -21.09
C GLN A 75 3.90 26.31 -22.20
N GLY A 76 3.52 26.85 -23.36
CA GLY A 76 4.30 26.83 -24.58
C GLY A 76 5.29 27.98 -24.75
N HIS A 77 6.04 27.87 -25.84
CA HIS A 77 6.80 28.96 -26.47
C HIS A 77 6.68 28.85 -28.01
N GLN A 78 6.69 30.01 -28.65
CA GLN A 78 6.20 30.30 -29.99
C GLN A 78 7.25 30.10 -31.10
N ALA A 79 6.75 30.21 -32.34
CA ALA A 79 7.40 30.69 -33.55
C ALA A 79 8.37 29.75 -34.29
N VAL A 80 7.94 29.32 -35.48
CA VAL A 80 8.75 29.45 -36.71
C VAL A 80 7.83 29.46 -37.93
N HIS A 81 7.77 30.61 -38.58
CA HIS A 81 7.30 30.73 -39.96
C HIS A 81 8.33 30.09 -40.88
N HIS A 82 7.94 29.11 -41.70
CA HIS A 82 8.51 29.00 -43.04
C HIS A 82 7.47 28.48 -44.04
N ARG A 83 7.15 29.37 -44.98
CA ARG A 83 6.37 29.14 -46.19
C ARG A 83 7.31 28.49 -47.22
N SER A 84 6.84 27.50 -47.98
CA SER A 84 7.27 27.33 -49.38
C SER A 84 6.25 26.53 -50.20
N PRO A 85 6.13 26.80 -51.51
CA PRO A 85 5.05 26.33 -52.37
C PRO A 85 5.43 25.03 -53.10
N ARG A 86 4.44 24.20 -53.43
CA ARG A 86 4.59 23.16 -54.46
C ARG A 86 3.58 23.44 -55.56
N GLN A 87 4.07 23.86 -56.72
CA GLN A 87 3.36 23.78 -57.99
C GLN A 87 3.82 22.54 -58.76
N ASP A 88 3.02 22.23 -59.80
CA ASP A 88 3.13 21.18 -60.81
C ASP A 88 2.47 19.85 -60.40
N GLY A 89 1.50 19.26 -61.12
CA GLY A 89 1.02 19.47 -62.48
C GLY A 89 0.52 18.10 -63.00
N SER A 90 -0.59 18.10 -63.76
CA SER A 90 -1.10 17.00 -64.62
C SER A 90 -1.90 15.84 -64.00
N ASN A 91 -3.23 15.89 -64.12
CA ASN A 91 -3.99 15.16 -65.17
C ASN A 91 -5.37 15.80 -65.38
#